data_AF-A0A538AUP7-F1
#
_entry.id   AF-A0A538AUP7-F1
#
_cell.length_a   1.000
_cell.length_b   1.000
_cell.length_c   1.000
_cell.angle_alpha   90.00
_cell.angle_beta   90.00
_cell.angle_gamma   90.00
#
_symmetry.space_group_name_H-M   'P 1'
#
loop_
_entity.id
_entity.type
_entity.pdbx_description
1 polymer ?
#
loop_
_entity_poly.entity_id
_entity_poly.type
_entity_poly.pdbx_seq_one_letter_code
_entity_poly.pdbx_strand_id
1 'polypeptide(L)'
;MGADRAVPRPGPDVEEDVVHGVLAHAHPEYQRDRMSKAIVAADAVAGLLVAAALVRPERSVGMKVSSVKKKLKEKAFAPGVNREEIGLAETNLGLSLDEFIGLGIEGVQEVAGEIGL
;
A
#
# COMPACT_ATOMS: atom_id res chain seq x y z
N MET A 1 29.21 -12.54 10.31
CA MET A 1 29.91 -11.32 9.87
C MET A 1 28.94 -10.56 8.99
N GLY A 2 28.00 -9.82 9.62
CA GLY A 2 27.01 -9.06 8.89
C GLY A 2 27.71 -7.84 8.33
N ALA A 3 27.77 -7.72 7.00
CA ALA A 3 28.12 -6.45 6.40
C ALA A 3 27.09 -5.44 6.92
N ASP A 4 27.56 -4.45 7.66
CA ASP A 4 26.81 -3.25 8.00
C ASP A 4 26.41 -2.62 6.66
N ARG A 5 25.22 -2.97 6.17
CA ARG A 5 24.68 -2.39 4.94
C ARG A 5 24.39 -0.95 5.31
N ALA A 6 25.32 -0.06 4.92
CA ALA A 6 25.14 1.36 5.09
C ALA A 6 23.73 1.75 4.59
N VAL A 7 22.95 2.35 5.49
CA VAL A 7 21.63 2.87 5.14
C VAL A 7 21.83 3.87 3.99
N PRO A 8 21.13 3.72 2.86
CA PRO A 8 21.28 4.65 1.74
C PRO A 8 20.99 6.07 2.23
N ARG A 9 21.90 7.01 1.94
CA ARG A 9 21.68 8.42 2.27
C ARG A 9 20.70 9.03 1.27
N PRO A 10 19.74 9.85 1.72
CA PRO A 10 18.86 10.59 0.81
C PRO A 10 19.68 11.43 -0.17
N GLY A 11 19.13 11.64 -1.38
CA GLY A 11 19.57 12.71 -2.25
C GLY A 11 19.28 14.08 -1.60
N PRO A 12 19.84 15.18 -2.15
CA PRO A 12 19.72 16.51 -1.54
C PRO A 12 18.27 17.00 -1.35
N ASP A 13 17.31 16.43 -2.08
CA ASP A 13 15.90 16.87 -2.11
C ASP A 13 14.92 15.82 -1.56
N VAL A 14 15.38 14.81 -0.82
CA VAL A 14 14.52 13.75 -0.28
C VAL A 14 14.56 13.76 1.24
N GLU A 15 13.40 13.84 1.88
CA GLU A 15 13.28 13.75 3.33
C GLU A 15 13.69 12.36 3.84
N GLU A 16 14.33 12.31 5.00
CA GLU A 16 14.84 11.06 5.59
C GLU A 16 13.71 10.05 5.86
N ASP A 17 12.52 10.52 6.26
CA ASP A 17 11.34 9.70 6.50
C ASP A 17 10.85 9.00 5.23
N VAL A 18 11.01 9.62 4.06
CA VAL A 18 10.67 9.01 2.76
C VAL A 18 11.63 7.86 2.46
N VAL A 19 12.94 8.07 2.67
CA VAL A 19 13.94 7.00 2.51
C VAL A 19 13.67 5.86 3.48
N HIS A 20 13.35 6.18 4.73
CA HIS A 20 13.00 5.19 5.73
C HIS A 20 11.76 4.39 5.33
N GLY A 21 10.72 5.04 4.81
CA GLY A 21 9.52 4.38 4.28
C GLY A 21 9.82 3.40 3.14
N VAL A 22 10.65 3.82 2.18
CA VAL A 22 11.11 2.95 1.08
C VAL A 22 11.87 1.73 1.59
N LEU A 23 12.77 1.93 2.55
CA LEU A 23 13.51 0.83 3.18
C LEU A 23 12.57 -0.11 3.95
N ALA A 24 11.63 0.43 4.72
CA ALA A 24 10.68 -0.35 5.51
C ALA A 24 9.74 -1.20 4.66
N HIS A 25 9.32 -0.69 3.50
CA HIS A 25 8.59 -1.47 2.49
C HIS A 25 9.41 -2.67 2.00
N ALA A 26 10.70 -2.47 1.71
CA ALA A 26 11.55 -3.53 1.15
C ALA A 26 12.12 -4.51 2.19
N HIS A 27 12.31 -4.06 3.44
CA HIS A 27 13.17 -4.70 4.43
C HIS A 27 12.54 -4.64 5.84
N PRO A 28 12.12 -5.80 6.41
CA PRO A 28 11.43 -5.86 7.71
C PRO A 28 12.19 -5.24 8.89
N GLU A 29 13.52 -5.24 8.87
CA GLU A 29 14.36 -4.66 9.94
C GLU A 29 14.22 -3.13 10.10
N TYR A 30 13.60 -2.47 9.12
CA TYR A 30 13.28 -1.04 9.16
C TYR A 30 11.83 -0.75 9.60
N GLN A 31 10.98 -1.75 9.84
CA GLN A 31 9.57 -1.58 10.25
C GLN A 31 9.43 -1.35 11.77
N ARG A 32 9.93 -0.19 12.24
CA ARG A 32 10.16 0.08 13.67
C ARG A 32 9.04 0.85 14.36
N ASP A 33 8.28 1.61 13.60
CA ASP A 33 7.23 2.50 14.10
C ASP A 33 5.90 2.30 13.33
N ARG A 34 4.91 3.14 13.64
CA ARG A 34 3.58 3.03 13.02
C ARG A 34 3.61 3.35 11.53
N MET A 35 4.41 4.34 11.10
CA MET A 35 4.46 4.78 9.69
C MET A 35 5.13 3.71 8.83
N SER A 36 6.32 3.25 9.24
CA SER A 36 7.10 2.21 8.55
C SER A 36 6.38 0.86 8.47
N LYS A 37 5.45 0.57 9.39
CA LYS A 37 4.54 -0.58 9.29
C LYS A 37 3.33 -0.31 8.39
N ALA A 38 2.84 0.93 8.38
CA ALA A 38 1.70 1.32 7.55
C ALA A 38 2.05 1.25 6.06
N ILE A 39 3.24 1.69 5.66
CA ILE A 39 3.64 1.74 4.25
C ILE A 39 3.63 0.37 3.57
N VAL A 40 3.91 -0.71 4.32
CA VAL A 40 3.87 -2.09 3.81
C VAL A 40 2.45 -2.47 3.40
N ALA A 41 1.48 -2.27 4.29
CA ALA A 41 0.09 -2.56 4.00
C ALA A 41 -0.49 -1.61 2.94
N ALA A 42 -0.07 -0.33 2.98
CA ALA A 42 -0.55 0.71 2.08
C ALA A 42 -0.10 0.46 0.63
N ASP A 43 1.16 0.10 0.42
CA ASP A 43 1.68 -0.27 -0.90
C ASP A 43 0.96 -1.49 -1.48
N ALA A 44 0.80 -2.54 -0.67
CA ALA A 44 0.12 -3.75 -1.08
C ALA A 44 -1.36 -3.49 -1.47
N VAL A 45 -2.10 -2.70 -0.69
CA VAL A 45 -3.50 -2.38 -1.01
C VAL A 45 -3.61 -1.42 -2.20
N ALA A 46 -2.68 -0.48 -2.36
CA ALA A 46 -2.67 0.44 -3.49
C ALA A 46 -2.57 -0.32 -4.83
N GLY A 47 -1.69 -1.32 -4.93
CA GLY A 47 -1.59 -2.17 -6.13
C GLY A 47 -2.91 -2.88 -6.48
N LEU A 48 -3.64 -3.36 -5.48
CA LEU A 48 -4.96 -3.97 -5.68
C LEU A 48 -6.00 -2.95 -6.14
N LEU A 49 -6.03 -1.76 -5.53
CA LEU A 49 -7.00 -0.70 -5.82
C LEU A 49 -6.80 -0.10 -7.21
N VAL A 50 -5.56 0.16 -7.61
CA VAL A 50 -5.23 0.60 -8.97
C VAL A 50 -5.68 -0.43 -10.00
N ALA A 51 -5.38 -1.71 -9.78
CA ALA A 51 -5.84 -2.78 -10.66
C ALA A 51 -7.38 -2.85 -10.71
N ALA A 52 -8.05 -2.70 -9.57
CA ALA A 52 -9.52 -2.68 -9.48
C ALA A 52 -10.13 -1.49 -10.23
N ALA A 53 -9.52 -0.31 -10.14
CA ALA A 53 -9.96 0.87 -10.89
C ALA A 53 -9.76 0.70 -12.41
N LEU A 54 -8.62 0.15 -12.84
CA LEU A 54 -8.30 0.01 -14.26
C LEU A 54 -9.28 -0.89 -15.05
N VAL A 55 -9.93 -1.84 -14.39
CA VAL A 55 -10.92 -2.74 -15.02
C VAL A 55 -12.35 -2.21 -14.99
N ARG A 56 -12.59 -1.04 -14.37
CA ARG A 56 -13.91 -0.41 -14.28
C ARG A 56 -14.08 0.67 -15.35
N PRO A 57 -15.29 0.85 -15.90
CA PRO A 57 -15.56 1.95 -16.83
C PRO A 57 -15.40 3.32 -16.16
N GLU A 58 -15.87 3.48 -14.93
CA GLU A 58 -15.78 4.73 -14.15
C GLU A 58 -14.47 4.86 -13.34
N ARG A 59 -13.46 4.02 -13.65
CA ARG A 59 -12.14 4.03 -13.00
C ARG A 59 -12.21 3.93 -11.47
N SER A 60 -11.76 4.93 -10.72
CA SER A 60 -11.84 4.99 -9.25
C SER A 60 -13.19 5.52 -8.73
N VAL A 61 -13.95 6.27 -9.54
CA VAL A 61 -15.19 6.94 -9.13
C VAL A 61 -16.24 5.92 -8.71
N GLY A 62 -16.80 6.07 -7.50
CA GLY A 62 -17.84 5.18 -6.97
C GLY A 62 -17.36 3.75 -6.65
N MET A 63 -16.05 3.52 -6.54
CA MET A 63 -15.48 2.24 -6.12
C MET A 63 -15.95 1.89 -4.70
N LYS A 64 -16.42 0.65 -4.50
CA LYS A 64 -16.96 0.20 -3.21
C LYS A 64 -16.02 -0.78 -2.54
N VAL A 65 -15.85 -0.66 -1.22
CA VAL A 65 -15.09 -1.61 -0.37
C VAL A 65 -15.48 -3.06 -0.66
N SER A 66 -16.78 -3.37 -0.77
CA SER A 66 -17.27 -4.72 -1.04
C SER A 66 -16.82 -5.29 -2.40
N SER A 67 -16.64 -4.44 -3.42
CA SER A 67 -16.12 -4.87 -4.73
C SER A 67 -14.62 -5.17 -4.68
N VAL A 68 -13.85 -4.36 -3.95
CA VAL A 68 -12.41 -4.58 -3.72
C VAL A 68 -12.17 -5.83 -2.89
N LYS A 69 -12.98 -6.07 -1.84
CA LYS A 69 -12.90 -7.31 -1.04
C LYS A 69 -13.16 -8.58 -1.85
N LYS A 70 -14.00 -8.52 -2.89
CA LYS A 70 -14.17 -9.65 -3.82
C LYS A 70 -12.89 -9.87 -4.61
N LYS A 71 -12.31 -8.80 -5.18
CA LYS A 71 -11.03 -8.84 -5.90
C LYS A 71 -9.86 -9.32 -5.06
N LEU A 72 -9.80 -8.95 -3.78
CA LEU A 72 -8.80 -9.44 -2.85
C LEU A 72 -8.79 -10.98 -2.76
N LYS A 73 -9.97 -11.61 -2.76
CA LYS A 73 -10.13 -13.07 -2.71
C LYS A 73 -9.82 -13.77 -4.04
N GLU A 74 -9.93 -13.05 -5.16
CA GLU A 74 -9.62 -13.56 -6.50
C GLU A 74 -8.09 -13.59 -6.71
N LYS A 75 -7.43 -14.70 -6.40
CA LYS A 75 -5.96 -14.82 -6.51
C LYS A 75 -5.41 -14.55 -7.93
N ALA A 76 -6.20 -14.86 -8.96
CA ALA A 76 -5.83 -14.59 -10.35
C ALA A 76 -5.92 -13.10 -10.72
N PHE A 77 -6.67 -12.30 -9.97
CA PHE A 77 -6.76 -10.86 -10.18
C PHE A 77 -5.57 -10.17 -9.49
N ALA A 78 -4.80 -9.36 -10.21
CA ALA A 78 -3.59 -8.73 -9.68
C ALA A 78 -2.66 -9.74 -8.94
N PRO A 79 -2.10 -10.73 -9.66
CA PRO A 79 -1.36 -11.83 -9.04
C PRO A 79 -0.08 -11.38 -8.31
N GLY A 80 0.47 -10.20 -8.64
CA GLY A 80 1.62 -9.61 -7.96
C GLY A 80 1.32 -8.98 -6.61
N VAL A 81 0.05 -8.81 -6.22
CA VAL A 81 -0.33 -8.23 -4.92
C VAL A 81 -0.06 -9.21 -3.79
N ASN A 82 0.71 -8.76 -2.80
CA ASN A 82 0.88 -9.48 -1.54
C ASN A 82 -0.34 -9.29 -0.64
N ARG A 83 -1.20 -10.31 -0.58
CA ARG A 83 -2.47 -10.25 0.16
C ARG A 83 -2.28 -10.37 1.67
N GLU A 84 -1.19 -10.97 2.11
CA GLU A 84 -0.87 -11.12 3.53
C GLU A 84 -0.48 -9.76 4.11
N GLU A 85 0.28 -8.96 3.36
CA GLU A 85 0.68 -7.60 3.75
C GLU A 85 -0.51 -6.65 3.91
N ILE A 86 -1.55 -6.78 3.07
CA ILE A 86 -2.80 -6.01 3.25
C ILE A 86 -3.44 -6.31 4.61
N GLY A 87 -3.37 -7.57 5.07
CA GLY A 87 -3.90 -7.99 6.36
C GLY A 87 -3.12 -7.45 7.56
N LEU A 88 -1.88 -6.99 7.37
CA LEU A 88 -1.07 -6.40 8.45
C LEU A 88 -1.65 -5.08 8.97
N ALA A 89 -2.57 -4.44 8.24
CA ALA A 89 -3.25 -3.24 8.71
C ALA A 89 -3.98 -3.47 10.05
N GLU A 90 -4.57 -4.65 10.25
CA GLU A 90 -5.27 -4.96 11.49
C GLU A 90 -4.31 -5.08 12.67
N THR A 91 -3.24 -5.86 12.52
CA THR A 91 -2.27 -6.12 13.59
C THR A 91 -1.37 -4.92 13.88
N ASN A 92 -0.96 -4.18 12.85
CA ASN A 92 0.00 -3.08 12.99
C ASN A 92 -0.67 -1.72 13.20
N LEU A 93 -1.86 -1.51 12.62
CA LEU A 93 -2.53 -0.20 12.64
C LEU A 93 -3.80 -0.19 13.50
N GLY A 94 -4.35 -1.36 13.84
CA GLY A 94 -5.62 -1.48 14.55
C GLY A 94 -6.82 -1.13 13.66
N LEU A 95 -6.65 -1.21 12.34
CA LEU A 95 -7.71 -0.93 11.36
C LEU A 95 -8.28 -2.23 10.84
N SER A 96 -9.60 -2.37 10.87
CA SER A 96 -10.24 -3.48 10.17
C SER A 96 -9.94 -3.40 8.67
N LEU A 97 -10.02 -4.54 7.99
CA LEU A 97 -9.82 -4.59 6.54
C LEU A 97 -10.77 -3.65 5.77
N ASP A 98 -11.98 -3.43 6.28
CA ASP A 98 -12.99 -2.60 5.63
C ASP A 98 -12.66 -1.11 5.77
N GLU A 99 -12.22 -0.69 6.96
CA GLU A 99 -11.72 0.67 7.21
C GLU A 99 -10.46 0.93 6.38
N PHE A 100 -9.52 -0.01 6.36
CA PHE A 100 -8.27 0.14 5.65
C PHE A 100 -8.46 0.23 4.13
N ILE A 101 -9.30 -0.64 3.55
CA ILE A 101 -9.66 -0.54 2.13
C ILE A 101 -10.41 0.77 1.85
N GLY A 102 -11.29 1.21 2.74
CA GLY A 102 -11.99 2.50 2.62
C GLY A 102 -11.02 3.68 2.48
N LEU A 103 -10.07 3.78 3.42
CA LEU A 103 -9.02 4.81 3.39
C LEU A 103 -8.18 4.74 2.12
N GLY A 104 -7.83 3.52 1.67
CA GLY A 104 -7.09 3.35 0.42
C GLY A 104 -7.87 3.81 -0.81
N ILE A 105 -9.20 3.57 -0.86
CA ILE A 105 -10.05 4.05 -1.95
C ILE A 105 -10.04 5.58 -1.99
N GLU A 106 -10.21 6.22 -0.84
CA GLU A 106 -10.18 7.70 -0.72
C GLU A 106 -8.83 8.25 -1.19
N GLY A 107 -7.71 7.69 -0.71
CA GLY A 107 -6.38 8.13 -1.12
C GLY A 107 -6.11 7.96 -2.63
N VAL A 108 -6.55 6.84 -3.23
CA VAL A 108 -6.44 6.67 -4.70
C VAL A 108 -7.32 7.67 -5.46
N GLN A 109 -8.50 8.01 -4.93
CA GLN A 109 -9.40 8.99 -5.53
C GLN A 109 -8.85 10.42 -5.47
N GLU A 110 -8.13 10.78 -4.39
CA GLU A 110 -7.49 12.10 -4.26
C GLU A 110 -6.46 12.36 -5.37
N VAL A 111 -5.67 11.35 -5.73
CA VAL A 111 -4.62 11.47 -6.76
C VAL A 111 -5.05 10.95 -8.14
N ALA A 112 -6.31 10.54 -8.31
CA ALA A 112 -6.79 9.82 -9.49
C ALA A 112 -6.46 10.53 -10.82
N GLY A 113 -6.60 11.87 -10.86
CA GLY A 113 -6.29 12.67 -12.04
C GLY A 113 -4.82 12.65 -12.45
N GLU A 114 -3.90 12.44 -11.51
CA GLU A 114 -2.45 12.37 -11.75
C GLU A 114 -2.02 11.01 -12.27
N ILE A 115 -2.69 9.94 -11.83
CA ILE A 115 -2.36 8.55 -12.17
C ILE A 115 -3.29 7.92 -13.22
N GLY A 116 -4.21 8.70 -13.80
CA GLY A 116 -5.09 8.27 -14.88
C GLY A 116 -6.24 7.35 -14.45
N LEU A 117 -6.74 7.49 -13.22
CA LEU A 117 -7.83 6.72 -12.62
C LEU A 117 -9.09 7.56 -12.32
#